data_AF-A0A8C5S3B3-F1
#
_entry.id   AF-A0A8C5S3B3-F1
#
_cell.length_a   1.000
_cell.length_b   1.000
_cell.length_c   1.000
_cell.angle_alpha   90.00
_cell.angle_beta   90.00
_cell.angle_gamma   90.00
#
_symmetry.space_group_name_H-M   'P 1'
#
loop_
_entity.id
_entity.type
_entity.pdbx_description
1 polymer ?
#
loop_
_entity_poly.entity_id
_entity_poly.type
_entity_poly.pdbx_seq_one_letter_code
_entity_poly.pdbx_strand_id
1 'polypeptide(L)'
;MEKPSVSLWVKMEPFIVGALQIPPPSKFSMHYLRKMSTYVRMRSGRGYYPYLTWSMWRHIACGKLQLEKELAWLYFELFDSLVEQTSEERLEWAEVISGCVTEEETEKQRNRLSVDTLQFLLFLYIQQLNKVSLRTSLLGDEWPNPKSKSHSGLKESANQIKNWNDNYHHDFVENHLQDLLELLLDPDQLSASSHSMNSSLLSPKAVQALSFLIEGSVDQNRTVYPLHELALWQPLHAKSGFSKLSKAFSCAKFESWLRTCLTGNPFGATACLTSGRKLAWAQQVEGTTKRAKIACNTHIVSSVHRVIVMSQVYKQTLAKSSVTLEDTHMRIHRCCESFIYLLSPLRSVTIEKCRNSTFVLGPVQTVVHLHSCDNVKLVAVCHRLSLSSTNGCTLHVLTPTRPLILLGNQAITFAPFHTHYPMLEDHMGRTGLATVPNNWDNPMIVCKENCDREVFRLLPSSEFYPFVVPFEMEGDTTEIPGGLPPAYQKALSQREQRIRIWQKTVKEAELTKNQRKTFQMLVENKFYEWLVHTGSRQQLDSLVLPAAGSKQAAG
;
A
#
# COMPACT_ATOMS: atom_id res chain seq x y z
N MET A 1 -10.24 41.54 12.13
CA MET A 1 -9.26 40.55 11.64
C MET A 1 -9.63 39.22 12.27
N GLU A 2 -10.14 38.28 11.49
CA GLU A 2 -10.39 36.92 11.97
C GLU A 2 -9.08 36.31 12.46
N LYS A 3 -9.06 35.75 13.67
CA LYS A 3 -7.86 35.07 14.20
C LYS A 3 -7.53 33.92 13.25
N PRO A 4 -6.26 33.71 12.85
CA PRO A 4 -5.90 32.56 12.03
C PRO A 4 -6.28 31.28 12.77
N SER A 5 -7.23 30.54 12.21
CA SER A 5 -7.65 29.23 12.71
C SER A 5 -6.70 28.19 12.14
N VAL A 6 -5.90 27.59 13.01
CA VAL A 6 -5.01 26.48 12.64
C VAL A 6 -5.85 25.22 12.60
N SER A 7 -5.78 24.49 11.50
CA SER A 7 -6.34 23.15 11.35
C SER A 7 -5.20 22.16 11.27
N LEU A 8 -5.16 21.20 12.19
CA LEU A 8 -4.21 20.10 12.20
C LEU A 8 -4.94 18.81 11.83
N TRP A 9 -4.27 17.87 11.19
CA TRP A 9 -4.81 16.54 10.91
C TRP A 9 -3.72 15.48 10.90
N VAL A 10 -4.16 14.22 11.01
CA VAL A 10 -3.27 13.05 11.00
C VAL A 10 -2.92 12.67 9.56
N LYS A 11 -1.63 12.50 9.28
CA LYS A 11 -1.11 12.01 7.99
C LYS A 11 -1.56 10.58 7.76
N MET A 12 -1.97 10.26 6.53
CA MET A 12 -2.42 8.90 6.19
C MET A 12 -1.26 7.94 5.94
N GLU A 13 -0.20 8.42 5.30
CA GLU A 13 0.86 7.57 4.75
C GLU A 13 1.54 6.67 5.79
N PRO A 14 1.88 7.11 7.02
CA PRO A 14 2.44 6.23 8.04
C PRO A 14 1.56 5.02 8.37
N PHE A 15 0.24 5.19 8.31
CA PHE A 15 -0.73 4.13 8.62
C PHE A 15 -1.01 3.24 7.41
N ILE A 16 -1.07 3.83 6.21
CA ILE A 16 -1.36 3.11 4.96
C ILE A 16 -0.15 2.26 4.53
N VAL A 17 1.03 2.87 4.50
CA VAL A 17 2.24 2.24 3.95
C VAL A 17 3.05 1.55 5.05
N GLY A 18 3.07 2.13 6.25
CA GLY A 18 3.94 1.71 7.35
C GLY A 18 3.34 0.72 8.34
N ALA A 19 2.12 0.97 8.83
CA ALA A 19 1.52 0.12 9.86
C ALA A 19 1.10 -1.25 9.28
N LEU A 20 1.60 -2.34 9.87
CA LEU A 20 1.25 -3.69 9.43
C LEU A 20 -0.17 -4.06 9.85
N GLN A 21 -0.89 -4.80 9.00
CA GLN A 21 -2.27 -5.21 9.24
C GLN A 21 -2.38 -6.48 10.11
N ILE A 22 -1.60 -6.51 11.18
CA ILE A 22 -1.54 -7.61 12.15
C ILE A 22 -1.50 -7.03 13.57
N PRO A 23 -1.89 -7.80 14.59
CA PRO A 23 -1.63 -7.41 15.97
C PRO A 23 -0.13 -7.15 16.17
N PRO A 24 0.25 -6.07 16.85
CA PRO A 24 1.65 -5.77 17.08
C PRO A 24 2.28 -6.82 18.02
N PRO A 25 3.60 -7.02 17.96
CA PRO A 25 4.32 -7.81 18.95
C PRO A 25 3.98 -7.36 20.37
N SER A 26 3.77 -8.31 21.29
CA SER A 26 3.38 -8.02 22.68
C SER A 26 4.33 -7.05 23.39
N LYS A 27 5.61 -7.05 23.00
CA LYS A 27 6.65 -6.16 23.53
C LYS A 27 6.77 -4.81 22.84
N PHE A 28 5.83 -4.42 21.99
CA PHE A 28 5.71 -3.04 21.50
C PHE A 28 4.85 -2.16 22.44
N SER A 29 4.58 -2.61 23.66
CA SER A 29 3.88 -1.79 24.66
C SER A 29 4.67 -0.52 25.01
N MET A 30 3.96 0.50 25.48
CA MET A 30 4.53 1.77 25.95
C MET A 30 5.73 1.59 26.90
N HIS A 31 5.65 0.63 27.83
CA HIS A 31 6.74 0.30 28.76
C HIS A 31 8.06 -0.05 28.06
N TYR A 32 8.01 -0.91 27.04
CA TYR A 32 9.20 -1.35 26.32
C TYR A 32 9.74 -0.27 25.39
N LEU A 33 8.86 0.51 24.75
CA LEU A 33 9.26 1.63 23.89
C LEU A 33 9.93 2.75 24.70
N ARG A 34 9.47 3.04 25.92
CA ARG A 34 10.17 3.97 26.85
C ARG A 34 11.55 3.46 27.24
N LYS A 35 11.66 2.16 27.56
CA LYS A 35 12.95 1.53 27.86
C LYS A 35 13.91 1.61 26.67
N MET A 36 13.41 1.39 25.45
CA MET A 36 14.18 1.56 24.22
C MET A 36 14.64 3.00 24.05
N SER A 37 13.73 3.98 24.16
CA SER A 37 14.05 5.41 24.07
C SER A 37 15.16 5.80 25.05
N THR A 38 15.02 5.39 26.32
CA THR A 38 16.02 5.61 27.37
C THR A 38 17.36 4.96 27.03
N TYR A 39 17.34 3.68 26.61
CA TYR A 39 18.53 2.90 26.29
C TYR A 39 19.35 3.51 25.15
N VAL A 40 18.69 4.02 24.10
CA VAL A 40 19.33 4.63 22.93
C VAL A 40 19.88 6.02 23.30
N ARG A 41 19.06 6.85 23.96
CA ARG A 41 19.44 8.23 24.33
C ARG A 41 20.58 8.29 25.36
N MET A 42 20.64 7.35 26.31
CA MET A 42 21.77 7.25 27.26
C MET A 42 23.11 6.91 26.58
N ARG A 43 23.08 6.42 25.33
CA ARG A 43 24.29 6.13 24.53
C ARG A 43 24.53 7.17 23.42
N SER A 44 23.98 8.37 23.56
CA SER A 44 24.21 9.49 22.64
C SER A 44 25.70 9.76 22.39
N GLY A 45 26.55 9.66 23.44
CA GLY A 45 28.00 9.82 23.33
C GLY A 45 28.72 8.78 22.45
N ARG A 46 28.05 7.69 22.04
CA ARG A 46 28.56 6.69 21.10
C ARG A 46 27.98 6.83 19.69
N GLY A 47 27.27 7.92 19.41
CA GLY A 47 26.70 8.21 18.08
C GLY A 47 25.39 7.50 17.76
N TYR A 48 24.77 6.80 18.72
CA TYR A 48 23.50 6.07 18.50
C TYR A 48 22.23 6.94 18.60
N TYR A 49 22.39 8.25 18.81
CA TYR A 49 21.31 9.24 18.83
C TYR A 49 21.85 10.53 18.20
N PRO A 50 21.10 11.20 17.30
CA PRO A 50 19.67 11.05 17.01
C PRO A 50 19.31 9.91 16.02
N TYR A 51 20.29 9.32 15.34
CA TYR A 51 20.05 8.28 14.34
C TYR A 51 20.33 6.87 14.88
N LEU A 52 19.35 5.98 14.76
CA LEU A 52 19.42 4.58 15.17
C LEU A 52 19.88 3.72 13.99
N THR A 53 21.04 3.08 14.11
CA THR A 53 21.55 2.16 13.08
C THR A 53 20.82 0.83 13.07
N TRP A 54 20.79 0.14 11.92
CA TRP A 54 20.27 -1.23 11.83
C TRP A 54 20.92 -2.17 12.85
N SER A 55 22.25 -2.09 13.02
CA SER A 55 22.99 -2.92 13.97
C SER A 55 22.52 -2.76 15.42
N MET A 56 22.21 -1.52 15.83
CA MET A 56 21.68 -1.23 17.16
C MET A 56 20.22 -1.66 17.29
N TRP A 57 19.39 -1.40 16.28
CA TRP A 57 18.00 -1.86 16.27
C TRP A 57 17.93 -3.38 16.35
N ARG A 58 18.69 -4.11 15.53
CA ARG A 58 18.79 -5.58 15.55
C ARG A 58 19.18 -6.09 16.95
N HIS A 59 20.14 -5.46 17.61
CA HIS A 59 20.52 -5.82 18.98
C HIS A 59 19.36 -5.66 19.97
N ILE A 60 18.62 -4.54 19.89
CA ILE A 60 17.47 -4.27 20.77
C ILE A 60 16.30 -5.21 20.44
N ALA A 61 15.92 -5.30 19.16
CA ALA A 61 14.80 -6.07 18.67
C ALA A 61 14.98 -7.57 18.95
N CYS A 62 16.10 -8.17 18.53
CA CYS A 62 16.34 -9.60 18.71
C CYS A 62 16.74 -9.93 20.16
N GLY A 63 17.59 -9.11 20.78
CA GLY A 63 18.13 -9.41 22.11
C GLY A 63 17.18 -9.06 23.26
N LYS A 64 16.53 -7.90 23.21
CA LYS A 64 15.67 -7.40 24.31
C LYS A 64 14.18 -7.64 24.04
N LEU A 65 13.73 -7.35 22.82
CA LEU A 65 12.33 -7.53 22.43
C LEU A 65 12.03 -8.97 21.97
N GLN A 66 13.06 -9.80 21.75
CA GLN A 66 12.93 -11.20 21.30
C GLN A 66 12.14 -11.32 19.99
N LEU A 67 12.31 -10.37 19.07
CA LEU A 67 11.79 -10.48 17.71
C LEU A 67 12.69 -11.39 16.87
N GLU A 68 12.09 -12.11 15.91
CA GLU A 68 12.86 -12.77 14.85
C GLU A 68 13.62 -11.72 14.02
N LYS A 69 14.83 -12.04 13.55
CA LYS A 69 15.68 -11.14 12.74
C LYS A 69 14.93 -10.57 11.54
N GLU A 70 14.22 -11.43 10.81
CA GLU A 70 13.45 -11.04 9.62
C GLU A 70 12.31 -10.07 9.95
N LEU A 71 11.61 -10.28 11.07
CA LEU A 71 10.55 -9.37 11.51
C LEU A 71 11.12 -8.03 11.99
N ALA A 72 12.27 -8.05 12.66
CA ALA A 72 12.97 -6.83 13.04
C ALA A 72 13.43 -6.03 11.80
N TRP A 73 13.95 -6.72 10.78
CA TRP A 73 14.32 -6.11 9.50
C TRP A 73 13.10 -5.52 8.80
N LEU A 74 12.00 -6.27 8.74
CA LEU A 74 10.75 -5.80 8.16
C LEU A 74 10.32 -4.46 8.77
N TYR A 75 10.28 -4.32 10.10
CA TYR A 75 9.93 -3.04 10.72
C TYR A 75 10.89 -1.90 10.36
N PHE A 76 12.19 -2.19 10.23
CA PHE A 76 13.18 -1.20 9.85
C PHE A 76 13.00 -0.76 8.39
N GLU A 77 12.83 -1.72 7.47
CA GLU A 77 12.59 -1.50 6.04
C GLU A 77 11.23 -0.81 5.78
N LEU A 78 10.20 -1.15 6.55
CA LEU A 78 8.90 -0.46 6.52
C LEU A 78 9.06 1.03 6.82
N PHE A 79 9.81 1.37 7.86
CA PHE A 79 10.05 2.76 8.20
C PHE A 79 10.94 3.47 7.17
N ASP A 80 12.03 2.83 6.75
CA ASP A 80 12.94 3.38 5.74
C ASP A 80 12.19 3.73 4.45
N SER A 81 11.26 2.88 4.03
CA SER A 81 10.43 3.11 2.83
C SER A 81 9.50 4.34 2.92
N LEU A 82 9.19 4.82 4.12
CA LEU A 82 8.38 6.03 4.37
C LEU A 82 9.21 7.31 4.29
N VAL A 83 10.53 7.21 4.40
CA VAL A 83 11.42 8.36 4.28
C VAL A 83 11.45 8.79 2.81
N GLU A 84 11.39 10.09 2.57
CA GLU A 84 11.51 10.64 1.22
C GLU A 84 12.90 10.30 0.65
N GLN A 85 12.91 9.58 -0.46
CA GLN A 85 14.08 9.17 -1.21
C GLN A 85 13.79 9.41 -2.70
N THR A 86 14.79 9.83 -3.46
CA THR A 86 14.62 10.03 -4.90
C THR A 86 14.53 8.69 -5.63
N SER A 87 14.06 8.72 -6.88
CA SER A 87 14.06 7.54 -7.75
C SER A 87 15.47 6.99 -7.93
N GLU A 88 16.46 7.86 -8.07
CA GLU A 88 17.86 7.52 -8.29
C GLU A 88 18.45 6.80 -7.09
N GLU A 89 18.24 7.32 -5.87
CA GLU A 89 18.73 6.68 -4.63
C GLU A 89 18.17 5.26 -4.45
N ARG A 90 16.89 5.05 -4.81
CA ARG A 90 16.25 3.72 -4.76
C ARG A 90 16.83 2.76 -5.79
N LEU A 91 17.15 3.25 -6.99
CA LEU A 91 17.77 2.46 -8.06
C LEU A 91 19.23 2.11 -7.72
N GLU A 92 20.00 3.06 -7.20
CA GLU A 92 21.37 2.82 -6.70
C GLU A 92 21.37 1.77 -5.58
N TRP A 93 20.43 1.87 -4.65
CA TRP A 93 20.27 0.85 -3.60
C TRP A 93 19.94 -0.52 -4.18
N ALA A 94 19.02 -0.59 -5.15
CA ALA A 94 18.67 -1.83 -5.81
C ALA A 94 19.87 -2.46 -6.54
N GLU A 95 20.67 -1.65 -7.22
CA GLU A 95 21.91 -2.08 -7.88
C GLU A 95 22.90 -2.66 -6.85
N VAL A 96 23.17 -1.93 -5.76
CA VAL A 96 24.08 -2.37 -4.69
C VAL A 96 23.63 -3.69 -4.05
N ILE A 97 22.33 -3.83 -3.77
CA ILE A 97 21.79 -5.06 -3.20
C ILE A 97 21.79 -6.21 -4.21
N SER A 98 21.51 -5.94 -5.49
CA SER A 98 21.54 -6.97 -6.54
C SER A 98 22.95 -7.54 -6.78
N GLY A 99 23.99 -6.74 -6.52
CA GLY A 99 25.39 -7.17 -6.59
C GLY A 99 25.85 -8.00 -5.38
N CYS A 100 25.06 -8.11 -4.32
CA CYS A 100 25.38 -8.95 -3.17
C CYS A 100 25.05 -10.41 -3.47
N VAL A 101 26.06 -11.29 -3.42
CA VAL A 101 25.90 -12.73 -3.69
C VAL A 101 25.55 -13.49 -2.41
N THR A 102 26.05 -13.00 -1.27
CA THR A 102 25.88 -13.65 0.04
C THR A 102 24.97 -12.84 0.98
N GLU A 103 24.37 -13.53 1.95
CA GLU A 103 23.60 -12.87 3.02
C GLU A 103 24.50 -11.93 3.86
N GLU A 104 25.79 -12.28 4.03
CA GLU A 104 26.76 -11.46 4.77
C GLU A 104 27.05 -10.13 4.08
N GLU A 105 27.21 -10.12 2.75
CA GLU A 105 27.38 -8.91 1.95
C GLU A 105 26.13 -8.03 2.03
N THR A 106 24.95 -8.64 1.90
CA THR A 106 23.67 -7.95 2.06
C THR A 106 23.58 -7.31 3.45
N GLU A 107 23.89 -8.06 4.50
CA GLU A 107 23.88 -7.58 5.88
C GLU A 107 24.89 -6.45 6.10
N LYS A 108 26.05 -6.48 5.44
CA LYS A 108 27.04 -5.40 5.46
C LYS A 108 26.47 -4.11 4.86
N GLN A 109 25.68 -4.19 3.79
CA GLN A 109 24.98 -3.03 3.25
C GLN A 109 23.89 -2.54 4.20
N ARG A 110 23.08 -3.44 4.76
CA ARG A 110 22.04 -3.09 5.76
C ARG A 110 22.60 -2.37 6.98
N ASN A 111 23.79 -2.74 7.44
CA ASN A 111 24.46 -2.09 8.57
C ASN A 111 24.85 -0.62 8.34
N ARG A 112 24.84 -0.14 7.09
CA ARG A 112 25.06 1.26 6.74
C ARG A 112 23.82 2.13 6.95
N LEU A 113 22.65 1.51 7.07
CA LEU A 113 21.39 2.23 7.21
C LEU A 113 21.17 2.71 8.65
N SER A 114 20.56 3.88 8.76
CA SER A 114 20.16 4.50 10.02
C SER A 114 18.89 5.31 9.86
N VAL A 115 18.07 5.35 10.91
CA VAL A 115 16.76 6.01 10.90
C VAL A 115 16.66 7.03 12.03
N ASP A 116 15.82 8.06 11.90
CA ASP A 116 15.57 8.97 13.02
C ASP A 116 14.93 8.21 14.19
N THR A 117 15.58 8.26 15.36
CA THR A 117 15.18 7.45 16.51
C THR A 117 13.77 7.81 17.00
N LEU A 118 13.41 9.10 16.99
CA LEU A 118 12.15 9.57 17.55
C LEU A 118 10.98 9.24 16.63
N GLN A 119 11.15 9.47 15.33
CA GLN A 119 10.16 9.08 14.34
C GLN A 119 9.99 7.56 14.28
N PHE A 120 11.09 6.80 14.41
CA PHE A 120 11.03 5.34 14.47
C PHE A 120 10.26 4.85 15.71
N LEU A 121 10.45 5.48 16.88
CA LEU A 121 9.65 5.16 18.08
C LEU A 121 8.15 5.42 17.88
N LEU A 122 7.80 6.55 17.25
CA LEU A 122 6.40 6.84 16.89
C LEU A 122 5.86 5.79 15.91
N PHE A 123 6.65 5.42 14.90
CA PHE A 123 6.31 4.37 13.94
C PHE A 123 6.07 3.00 14.60
N LEU A 124 6.90 2.61 15.56
CA LEU A 124 6.69 1.37 16.32
C LEU A 124 5.43 1.45 17.19
N TYR A 125 5.13 2.64 17.75
CA TYR A 125 3.94 2.83 18.57
C TYR A 125 2.64 2.77 17.73
N ILE A 126 2.59 3.35 16.52
CA ILE A 126 1.37 3.31 15.68
C ILE A 126 0.98 1.89 15.25
N GLN A 127 1.88 0.90 15.35
CA GLN A 127 1.54 -0.51 15.14
C GLN A 127 0.44 -0.99 16.11
N GLN A 128 0.26 -0.29 17.24
CA GLN A 128 -0.82 -0.54 18.19
C GLN A 128 -2.23 -0.28 17.64
N LEU A 129 -2.37 0.34 16.45
CA LEU A 129 -3.67 0.54 15.80
C LEU A 129 -4.46 -0.77 15.66
N ASN A 130 -3.76 -1.85 15.29
CA ASN A 130 -4.34 -3.17 15.05
C ASN A 130 -4.32 -4.08 16.29
N LYS A 131 -4.08 -3.51 17.48
CA LYS A 131 -4.21 -4.26 18.73
C LYS A 131 -5.67 -4.65 18.96
N VAL A 132 -5.91 -5.96 19.08
CA VAL A 132 -7.24 -6.50 19.39
C VAL A 132 -7.61 -6.13 20.83
N SER A 133 -8.73 -5.41 21.02
CA SER A 133 -9.27 -5.05 22.33
C SER A 133 -10.46 -5.95 22.66
N LEU A 134 -10.34 -6.76 23.70
CA LEU A 134 -11.41 -7.68 24.17
C LEU A 134 -12.64 -6.94 24.70
N ARG A 135 -12.54 -5.63 25.02
CA ARG A 135 -13.69 -4.83 25.49
C ARG A 135 -14.73 -4.58 24.39
N THR A 136 -14.32 -4.52 23.13
CA THR A 136 -15.23 -4.30 22.00
C THR A 136 -16.05 -5.56 21.66
N SER A 137 -15.57 -6.75 22.03
CA SER A 137 -16.24 -8.04 21.80
C SER A 137 -17.34 -8.35 22.82
N LEU A 138 -17.38 -7.64 23.96
CA LEU A 138 -18.31 -7.89 25.06
C LEU A 138 -19.59 -7.03 25.00
N LEU A 139 -19.67 -6.06 24.08
CA LEU A 139 -20.88 -5.30 23.81
C LEU A 139 -21.73 -6.00 22.74
N GLY A 140 -22.26 -7.17 23.11
CA GLY A 140 -23.60 -7.65 22.75
C GLY A 140 -23.90 -8.00 21.29
N ASP A 141 -23.61 -9.25 20.92
CA ASP A 141 -24.47 -10.00 19.99
C ASP A 141 -25.87 -10.19 20.62
N GLU A 142 -26.72 -9.17 20.51
CA GLU A 142 -28.15 -9.34 20.74
C GLU A 142 -28.77 -10.10 19.57
N TRP A 143 -29.32 -11.28 19.88
CA TRP A 143 -30.19 -12.07 19.01
C TRP A 143 -31.31 -11.20 18.40
N PRO A 144 -31.64 -11.34 17.10
CA PRO A 144 -32.60 -10.46 16.44
C PRO A 144 -34.02 -10.62 17.03
N ASN A 145 -34.49 -9.59 17.74
CA ASN A 145 -35.88 -9.44 18.16
C ASN A 145 -36.69 -8.75 17.03
N PRO A 146 -37.83 -9.28 16.56
CA PRO A 146 -38.53 -8.76 15.38
C PRO A 146 -39.20 -7.36 15.50
N LYS A 147 -38.94 -6.57 16.56
CA LYS A 147 -39.76 -5.40 16.89
C LYS A 147 -39.07 -4.04 17.04
N SER A 148 -37.76 -3.89 16.81
CA SER A 148 -37.14 -2.55 16.84
C SER A 148 -36.98 -1.96 15.44
N LYS A 149 -37.81 -0.96 15.11
CA LYS A 149 -37.67 -0.12 13.92
C LYS A 149 -36.45 0.81 14.03
N SER A 150 -35.64 0.81 12.97
CA SER A 150 -34.81 1.90 12.46
C SER A 150 -33.86 2.66 13.41
N HIS A 151 -32.59 2.22 13.44
CA HIS A 151 -31.44 3.13 13.43
C HIS A 151 -30.36 2.56 12.51
N SER A 152 -29.98 3.33 11.49
CA SER A 152 -29.04 2.96 10.42
C SER A 152 -27.58 3.15 10.84
N GLY A 153 -27.14 2.37 11.83
CA GLY A 153 -25.72 2.21 12.16
C GLY A 153 -25.23 0.85 11.68
N LEU A 154 -24.32 0.82 10.71
CA LEU A 154 -23.61 -0.39 10.29
C LEU A 154 -22.91 -0.97 11.52
N LYS A 155 -23.38 -2.12 12.02
CA LYS A 155 -22.70 -2.90 13.07
C LYS A 155 -21.37 -3.42 12.48
N GLU A 156 -20.24 -2.86 12.91
CA GLU A 156 -18.90 -3.24 12.44
C GLU A 156 -18.34 -4.41 13.27
N SER A 157 -17.89 -5.46 12.60
CA SER A 157 -17.30 -6.64 13.25
C SER A 157 -15.91 -6.35 13.81
N ALA A 158 -15.54 -7.07 14.88
CA ALA A 158 -14.26 -6.93 15.60
C ALA A 158 -12.97 -7.20 14.77
N ASN A 159 -13.10 -7.55 13.48
CA ASN A 159 -12.02 -7.93 12.57
C ASN A 159 -11.75 -6.90 11.44
N GLN A 160 -12.26 -5.67 11.51
CA GLN A 160 -11.95 -4.67 10.49
C GLN A 160 -10.50 -4.15 10.62
N ILE A 161 -9.73 -4.24 9.54
CA ILE A 161 -8.44 -3.56 9.41
C ILE A 161 -8.67 -2.05 9.38
N LYS A 162 -8.06 -1.34 10.33
CA LYS A 162 -8.28 0.09 10.56
C LYS A 162 -7.43 1.01 9.68
N ASN A 163 -6.34 0.49 9.11
CA ASN A 163 -5.30 1.22 8.36
C ASN A 163 -5.78 2.02 7.13
N TRP A 164 -6.98 1.72 6.62
CA TRP A 164 -7.48 2.31 5.37
C TRP A 164 -8.55 3.36 5.64
N ASN A 165 -8.77 3.73 6.90
CA ASN A 165 -9.80 4.67 7.31
C ASN A 165 -9.16 5.82 8.11
N ASP A 166 -9.23 7.00 7.52
CA ASP A 166 -8.72 8.26 8.08
C ASP A 166 -9.34 8.62 9.43
N ASN A 167 -10.59 8.20 9.70
CA ASN A 167 -11.22 8.41 11.01
C ASN A 167 -10.55 7.56 12.10
N TYR A 168 -10.23 6.29 11.80
CA TYR A 168 -9.54 5.43 12.77
C TYR A 168 -8.12 5.94 13.08
N HIS A 169 -7.45 6.58 12.11
CA HIS A 169 -6.15 7.20 12.35
C HIS A 169 -6.27 8.43 13.27
N HIS A 170 -7.28 9.27 13.01
CA HIS A 170 -7.60 10.42 13.85
C HIS A 170 -7.90 9.97 15.30
N ASP A 171 -8.86 9.07 15.47
CA ASP A 171 -9.26 8.56 16.78
C ASP A 171 -8.09 7.91 17.52
N PHE A 172 -7.24 7.17 16.82
CA PHE A 172 -6.04 6.57 17.42
C PHE A 172 -5.09 7.64 17.94
N VAL A 173 -4.70 8.63 17.12
CA VAL A 173 -3.77 9.66 17.54
C VAL A 173 -4.35 10.53 18.66
N GLU A 174 -5.64 10.87 18.59
CA GLU A 174 -6.31 11.66 19.63
C GLU A 174 -6.31 10.92 20.98
N ASN A 175 -6.72 9.65 20.99
CA ASN A 175 -6.79 8.85 22.22
C ASN A 175 -5.41 8.52 22.79
N HIS A 176 -4.40 8.40 21.94
CA HIS A 176 -3.03 8.04 22.33
C HIS A 176 -2.08 9.25 22.41
N LEU A 177 -2.57 10.48 22.28
CA LEU A 177 -1.73 11.67 22.18
C LEU A 177 -0.79 11.83 23.38
N GLN A 178 -1.29 11.57 24.58
CA GLN A 178 -0.51 11.66 25.81
C GLN A 178 0.69 10.70 25.78
N ASP A 179 0.46 9.45 25.37
CA ASP A 179 1.50 8.44 25.24
C ASP A 179 2.52 8.81 24.16
N LEU A 180 2.06 9.32 23.02
CA LEU A 180 2.93 9.76 21.93
C LEU A 180 3.86 10.89 22.39
N LEU A 181 3.33 11.87 23.14
CA LEU A 181 4.15 12.95 23.69
C LEU A 181 5.12 12.45 24.76
N GLU A 182 4.69 11.52 25.61
CA GLU A 182 5.54 10.94 26.64
C GLU A 182 6.72 10.15 26.07
N LEU A 183 6.54 9.47 24.93
CA LEU A 183 7.65 8.81 24.22
C LEU A 183 8.75 9.77 23.76
N LEU A 184 8.37 11.02 23.49
CA LEU A 184 9.26 12.04 22.95
C LEU A 184 9.97 12.86 24.03
N LEU A 185 9.52 12.79 25.28
CA LEU A 185 10.19 13.43 26.42
C LEU A 185 11.60 12.88 26.64
N ASP A 186 12.46 13.73 27.22
CA ASP A 186 13.80 13.30 27.59
C ASP A 186 13.75 12.34 28.80
N PRO A 187 14.60 11.30 28.85
CA PRO A 187 14.55 10.27 29.90
C PRO A 187 14.64 10.81 31.33
N ASP A 188 15.37 11.91 31.52
CA ASP A 188 15.55 12.55 32.83
C ASP A 188 14.25 13.17 33.37
N GLN A 189 13.27 13.44 32.49
CA GLN A 189 11.96 13.97 32.89
C GLN A 189 10.97 12.86 33.28
N LEU A 190 11.31 11.59 33.06
CA LEU A 190 10.45 10.43 33.33
C LEU A 190 10.75 9.75 34.68
N SER A 191 11.83 10.14 35.37
CA SER A 191 12.39 9.43 36.54
C SER A 191 11.95 9.94 37.91
N ALA A 192 11.06 10.93 37.98
CA ALA A 192 10.47 11.39 39.25
C ALA A 192 8.98 11.03 39.31
N SER A 193 8.63 10.19 40.27
CA SER A 193 7.25 9.95 40.70
C SER A 193 6.59 11.26 41.14
N SER A 194 5.92 11.95 40.22
CA SER A 194 4.88 12.92 40.56
C SER A 194 4.04 13.23 39.33
N HIS A 195 2.80 12.80 39.40
CA HIS A 195 1.69 13.10 38.51
C HIS A 195 1.66 14.58 38.08
N SER A 196 2.19 14.88 36.90
CA SER A 196 1.49 15.64 35.84
C SER A 196 2.49 16.01 34.75
N MET A 197 2.12 15.81 33.47
CA MET A 197 2.85 16.38 32.33
C MET A 197 2.87 17.93 32.32
N ASN A 198 2.31 18.57 33.36
CA ASN A 198 2.16 20.00 33.49
C ASN A 198 3.50 20.74 33.60
N SER A 199 4.53 20.10 34.16
CA SER A 199 5.88 20.68 34.27
C SER A 199 6.89 20.19 33.23
N SER A 200 6.53 19.20 32.41
CA SER A 200 7.44 18.62 31.41
C SER A 200 7.65 19.56 30.22
N LEU A 201 8.86 19.55 29.67
CA LEU A 201 9.26 20.36 28.53
C LEU A 201 9.60 19.47 27.32
N LEU A 202 8.97 19.76 26.18
CA LEU A 202 9.27 19.13 24.90
C LEU A 202 10.29 19.96 24.12
N SER A 203 11.31 19.28 23.60
CA SER A 203 12.31 19.92 22.73
C SER A 203 11.73 20.19 21.32
N PRO A 204 12.28 21.15 20.57
CA PRO A 204 11.89 21.35 19.17
C PRO A 204 12.06 20.11 18.29
N LYS A 205 13.09 19.28 18.58
CA LYS A 205 13.30 18.00 17.88
C LYS A 205 12.19 16.99 18.14
N ALA A 206 11.67 16.93 19.37
CA ALA A 206 10.51 16.10 19.69
C ALA A 206 9.27 16.52 18.88
N VAL A 207 9.00 17.84 18.79
CA VAL A 207 7.89 18.37 18.00
C VAL A 207 8.10 18.13 16.49
N GLN A 208 9.34 18.24 16.00
CA GLN A 208 9.70 17.87 14.64
C GLN A 208 9.44 16.39 14.36
N ALA A 209 9.81 15.49 15.27
CA ALA A 209 9.51 14.07 15.13
C ALA A 209 8.00 13.80 15.04
N LEU A 210 7.16 14.51 15.82
CA LEU A 210 5.70 14.38 15.74
C LEU A 210 5.12 14.85 14.40
N SER A 211 5.86 15.65 13.62
CA SER A 211 5.47 16.03 12.25
C SER A 211 5.44 14.82 11.29
N PHE A 212 6.02 13.69 11.69
CA PHE A 212 5.86 12.40 11.00
C PHE A 212 4.38 11.94 10.98
N LEU A 213 3.60 12.24 12.01
CA LEU A 213 2.20 11.81 12.14
C LEU A 213 1.19 12.92 11.88
N ILE A 214 1.54 14.18 12.14
CA ILE A 214 0.61 15.31 12.11
C ILE A 214 1.17 16.42 11.23
N GLU A 215 0.30 16.99 10.42
CA GLU A 215 0.56 18.20 9.63
C GLU A 215 -0.64 19.14 9.73
N GLY A 216 -0.57 20.30 9.10
CA GLY A 216 -1.70 21.22 9.14
C GLY A 216 -1.60 22.40 8.20
N SER A 217 -2.56 23.31 8.34
CA SER A 217 -2.68 24.52 7.54
C SER A 217 -3.25 25.67 8.38
N VAL A 218 -2.97 26.89 7.92
CA VAL A 218 -3.50 28.15 8.48
C VAL A 218 -4.34 28.93 7.46
N ASP A 219 -4.46 28.43 6.23
CA ASP A 219 -5.03 29.12 5.07
C ASP A 219 -6.13 28.30 4.38
N GLN A 220 -6.95 27.61 5.19
CA GLN A 220 -8.05 26.75 4.71
C GLN A 220 -7.55 25.62 3.79
N ASN A 221 -6.44 24.98 4.16
CA ASN A 221 -5.87 23.80 3.49
C ASN A 221 -5.26 24.09 2.10
N ARG A 222 -4.92 25.35 1.78
CA ARG A 222 -4.24 25.68 0.52
C ARG A 222 -2.75 25.32 0.58
N THR A 223 -2.12 25.64 1.71
CA THR A 223 -0.72 25.33 1.98
C THR A 223 -0.63 24.41 3.18
N VAL A 224 0.04 23.26 2.99
CA VAL A 224 0.28 22.27 4.04
C VAL A 224 1.67 22.50 4.62
N TYR A 225 1.74 22.59 5.94
CA TYR A 225 2.97 22.78 6.69
C TYR A 225 3.19 21.62 7.66
N PRO A 226 4.44 21.19 7.87
CA PRO A 226 4.80 20.31 8.98
C PRO A 226 4.37 20.90 10.33
N LEU A 227 3.96 20.04 11.27
CA LEU A 227 3.49 20.47 12.60
C LEU A 227 4.48 21.39 13.31
N HIS A 228 5.78 21.10 13.24
CA HIS A 228 6.80 21.87 13.96
C HIS A 228 6.95 23.30 13.45
N GLU A 229 6.78 23.54 12.14
CA GLU A 229 6.80 24.89 11.58
C GLU A 229 5.62 25.72 12.08
N LEU A 230 4.42 25.12 12.10
CA LEU A 230 3.23 25.74 12.67
C LEU A 230 3.38 26.01 14.16
N ALA A 231 3.89 25.04 14.92
CA ALA A 231 4.08 25.18 16.36
C ALA A 231 5.08 26.30 16.73
N LEU A 232 6.09 26.52 15.86
CA LEU A 232 7.09 27.58 15.98
C LEU A 232 6.67 28.91 15.34
N TRP A 233 5.48 28.99 14.74
CA TRP A 233 5.00 30.24 14.16
C TRP A 233 4.66 31.24 15.27
N GLN A 234 5.24 32.45 15.21
CA GLN A 234 5.16 33.45 16.29
C GLN A 234 3.75 33.75 16.80
N PRO A 235 2.71 33.90 15.95
CA PRO A 235 1.34 34.14 16.41
C PRO A 235 0.76 33.01 17.28
N LEU A 236 1.35 31.82 17.21
CA LEU A 236 0.88 30.63 17.92
C LEU A 236 1.69 30.29 19.17
N HIS A 237 2.83 30.93 19.44
CA HIS A 237 3.71 30.58 20.58
C HIS A 237 2.97 30.49 21.92
N ALA A 238 2.06 31.44 22.18
CA ALA A 238 1.26 31.42 23.42
C ALA A 238 0.29 30.23 23.49
N LYS A 239 -0.26 29.80 22.35
CA LYS A 239 -1.18 28.66 22.25
C LYS A 239 -0.44 27.33 22.25
N SER A 240 0.58 27.19 21.40
CA SER A 240 1.43 25.99 21.30
C SER A 240 2.26 25.75 22.56
N GLY A 241 2.41 26.76 23.42
CA GLY A 241 3.16 26.66 24.66
C GLY A 241 4.67 26.79 24.48
N PHE A 242 5.13 27.32 23.34
CA PHE A 242 6.54 27.59 23.09
C PHE A 242 7.05 28.78 23.91
N SER A 243 8.19 28.60 24.58
CA SER A 243 8.88 29.67 25.29
C SER A 243 10.20 30.02 24.62
N LYS A 244 10.36 31.29 24.23
CA LYS A 244 11.62 31.80 23.68
C LYS A 244 12.79 31.73 24.68
N LEU A 245 12.49 31.77 25.98
CA LEU A 245 13.50 31.73 27.04
C LEU A 245 14.11 30.33 27.17
N SER A 246 13.27 29.29 27.30
CA SER A 246 13.73 27.91 27.44
C SER A 246 14.01 27.23 26.10
N LYS A 247 13.59 27.83 24.98
CA LYS A 247 13.61 27.24 23.63
C LYS A 247 12.91 25.87 23.58
N ALA A 248 11.87 25.70 24.40
CA ALA A 248 11.13 24.46 24.54
C ALA A 248 9.63 24.73 24.66
N PHE A 249 8.82 23.68 24.48
CA PHE A 249 7.38 23.71 24.59
C PHE A 249 6.93 23.16 25.95
N SER A 250 5.99 23.81 26.61
CA SER A 250 5.27 23.19 27.74
C SER A 250 4.44 22.02 27.22
N CYS A 251 4.70 20.81 27.74
CA CYS A 251 4.06 19.60 27.24
C CYS A 251 2.53 19.64 27.37
N ALA A 252 2.01 20.03 28.55
CA ALA A 252 0.57 20.15 28.77
C ALA A 252 -0.11 21.21 27.88
N LYS A 253 0.52 22.38 27.68
CA LYS A 253 -0.03 23.41 26.77
C LYS A 253 -0.03 22.92 25.33
N PHE A 254 1.05 22.26 24.92
CA PHE A 254 1.18 21.71 23.59
C PHE A 254 0.15 20.61 23.32
N GLU A 255 -0.06 19.69 24.26
CA GLU A 255 -1.11 18.66 24.19
C GLU A 255 -2.50 19.29 24.04
N SER A 256 -2.83 20.25 24.91
CA SER A 256 -4.12 20.95 24.87
C SER A 256 -4.34 21.68 23.54
N TRP A 257 -3.30 22.30 23.00
CA TRP A 257 -3.34 22.95 21.70
C TRP A 257 -3.59 21.96 20.57
N LEU A 258 -2.88 20.83 20.55
CA LEU A 258 -3.08 19.77 19.56
C LEU A 258 -4.52 19.27 19.59
N ARG A 259 -5.07 18.92 20.77
CA ARG A 259 -6.46 18.46 20.90
C ARG A 259 -7.49 19.48 20.40
N THR A 260 -7.22 20.77 20.62
CA THR A 260 -8.13 21.85 20.19
C THR A 260 -8.08 22.08 18.68
N CYS A 261 -6.93 21.83 18.04
CA CYS A 261 -6.71 22.10 16.63
C CYS A 261 -6.82 20.84 15.74
N LEU A 262 -6.86 19.64 16.31
CA LEU A 262 -6.95 18.39 15.56
C LEU A 262 -8.34 18.25 14.95
N THR A 263 -8.37 18.02 13.65
CA THR A 263 -9.58 17.90 12.83
C THR A 263 -9.50 16.64 11.96
N GLY A 264 -10.59 16.29 11.27
CA GLY A 264 -10.58 15.22 10.28
C GLY A 264 -9.66 15.55 9.11
N ASN A 265 -9.04 14.53 8.51
CA ASN A 265 -8.11 14.74 7.40
C ASN A 265 -8.85 15.28 6.15
N PRO A 266 -8.55 16.50 5.68
CA PRO A 266 -9.26 17.11 4.55
C PRO A 266 -8.93 16.48 3.20
N PHE A 267 -7.88 15.66 3.14
CA PHE A 267 -7.40 14.97 1.94
C PHE A 267 -7.60 13.46 2.01
N GLY A 268 -8.21 12.97 3.08
CA GLY A 268 -8.40 11.54 3.31
C GLY A 268 -9.43 10.88 2.41
N ALA A 269 -9.54 9.56 2.51
CA ALA A 269 -10.51 8.78 1.74
C ALA A 269 -11.96 9.22 2.05
N THR A 270 -12.26 9.59 3.30
CA THR A 270 -13.59 10.06 3.69
C THR A 270 -13.90 11.41 3.03
N ALA A 271 -12.99 12.38 3.14
CA ALA A 271 -13.12 13.68 2.48
C ALA A 271 -13.22 13.54 0.95
N CYS A 272 -12.42 12.63 0.35
CA CYS A 272 -12.48 12.33 -1.07
C CYS A 272 -13.86 11.81 -1.49
N LEU A 273 -14.49 10.95 -0.70
CA LEU A 273 -15.84 10.43 -0.99
C LEU A 273 -16.95 11.48 -0.79
N THR A 274 -16.82 12.38 0.19
CA THR A 274 -17.86 13.38 0.51
C THR A 274 -17.79 14.62 -0.37
N SER A 275 -16.58 15.15 -0.60
CA SER A 275 -16.35 16.44 -1.28
C SER A 275 -15.41 16.34 -2.48
N GLY A 276 -14.87 15.16 -2.80
CA GLY A 276 -14.03 14.96 -3.97
C GLY A 276 -14.79 15.05 -5.29
N ARG A 277 -14.05 15.31 -6.37
CA ARG A 277 -14.60 15.35 -7.72
C ARG A 277 -14.92 13.93 -8.17
N LYS A 278 -16.16 13.71 -8.59
CA LYS A 278 -16.56 12.44 -9.19
C LYS A 278 -15.94 12.33 -10.57
N LEU A 279 -15.16 11.27 -10.79
CA LEU A 279 -14.55 11.00 -12.09
C LEU A 279 -15.49 10.19 -12.96
N ALA A 280 -15.73 10.75 -14.13
CA ALA A 280 -16.44 10.13 -15.23
C ALA A 280 -15.45 9.33 -16.08
N TRP A 281 -14.95 8.19 -15.60
CA TRP A 281 -14.16 7.32 -16.48
C TRP A 281 -15.12 6.68 -17.48
N ALA A 282 -14.88 6.98 -18.76
CA ALA A 282 -15.65 6.40 -19.84
C ALA A 282 -15.50 4.88 -19.77
N GLN A 283 -16.63 4.20 -19.74
CA GLN A 283 -16.71 2.79 -20.02
C GLN A 283 -16.25 2.64 -21.48
N GLN A 284 -15.28 1.78 -21.79
CA GLN A 284 -14.98 1.55 -23.21
C GLN A 284 -16.17 0.89 -23.93
N VAL A 285 -17.09 0.25 -23.19
CA VAL A 285 -18.33 -0.33 -23.76
C VAL A 285 -19.54 0.31 -23.09
N GLU A 286 -20.29 1.17 -23.79
CA GLU A 286 -21.58 1.68 -23.28
C GLU A 286 -22.57 0.51 -23.13
N GLY A 287 -22.99 0.25 -21.89
CA GLY A 287 -24.03 -0.72 -21.55
C GLY A 287 -24.77 -0.27 -20.29
N THR A 288 -25.98 -0.81 -20.08
CA THR A 288 -26.94 -0.46 -19.00
C THR A 288 -26.46 -0.75 -17.57
N THR A 289 -25.17 -0.99 -17.35
CA THR A 289 -24.60 -1.28 -16.04
C THR A 289 -24.40 0.00 -15.22
N LYS A 290 -24.55 -0.09 -13.90
CA LYS A 290 -24.34 1.06 -13.00
C LYS A 290 -22.92 1.60 -13.17
N ARG A 291 -22.80 2.91 -13.40
CA ARG A 291 -21.50 3.60 -13.55
C ARG A 291 -20.61 3.36 -12.33
N ALA A 292 -19.33 3.06 -12.57
CA ALA A 292 -18.31 2.97 -11.52
C ALA A 292 -18.30 4.23 -10.65
N LYS A 293 -18.24 4.06 -9.32
CA LYS A 293 -18.13 5.19 -8.38
C LYS A 293 -16.67 5.50 -8.16
N ILE A 294 -16.20 6.58 -8.78
CA ILE A 294 -14.81 7.02 -8.68
C ILE A 294 -14.80 8.45 -8.16
N ALA A 295 -14.08 8.68 -7.07
CA ALA A 295 -13.87 10.00 -6.49
C ALA A 295 -12.38 10.32 -6.42
N CYS A 296 -12.00 11.56 -6.67
CA CYS A 296 -10.63 12.04 -6.54
C CYS A 296 -10.53 13.42 -5.88
N ASN A 297 -9.41 13.65 -5.20
CA ASN A 297 -9.03 14.97 -4.66
C ASN A 297 -7.90 15.65 -5.48
N THR A 298 -7.42 15.00 -6.55
CA THR A 298 -6.19 15.34 -7.30
C THR A 298 -6.12 16.75 -7.88
N HIS A 299 -7.25 17.44 -7.99
CA HIS A 299 -7.39 18.77 -8.56
C HIS A 299 -7.16 19.91 -7.55
N ILE A 300 -7.07 19.58 -6.25
CA ILE A 300 -6.98 20.56 -5.15
C ILE A 300 -5.66 20.43 -4.38
N VAL A 301 -4.91 19.34 -4.58
CA VAL A 301 -3.85 18.92 -3.65
C VAL A 301 -2.51 18.65 -4.32
N SER A 302 -1.42 18.83 -3.55
CA SER A 302 -0.07 18.40 -3.97
C SER A 302 0.00 16.88 -4.15
N SER A 303 1.01 16.40 -4.89
CA SER A 303 1.20 14.98 -5.23
C SER A 303 1.09 14.06 -4.00
N VAL A 304 1.70 14.44 -2.88
CA VAL A 304 1.76 13.67 -1.62
C VAL A 304 0.37 13.36 -1.02
N HIS A 305 -0.65 14.17 -1.30
CA HIS A 305 -1.98 14.03 -0.70
C HIS A 305 -3.02 13.47 -1.67
N ARG A 306 -2.60 13.04 -2.87
CA ARG A 306 -3.53 12.57 -3.90
C ARG A 306 -4.11 11.21 -3.53
N VAL A 307 -5.43 11.15 -3.44
CA VAL A 307 -6.21 9.93 -3.18
C VAL A 307 -7.27 9.76 -4.26
N ILE A 308 -7.37 8.55 -4.79
CA ILE A 308 -8.45 8.15 -5.68
C ILE A 308 -9.14 6.94 -5.08
N VAL A 309 -10.46 7.02 -4.92
CA VAL A 309 -11.28 5.92 -4.42
C VAL A 309 -12.16 5.42 -5.55
N MET A 310 -11.95 4.18 -5.96
CA MET A 310 -12.76 3.43 -6.91
C MET A 310 -13.57 2.38 -6.16
N SER A 311 -14.88 2.36 -6.36
CA SER A 311 -15.76 1.44 -5.65
C SER A 311 -16.89 0.91 -6.51
N GLN A 312 -17.30 -0.34 -6.24
CA GLN A 312 -18.48 -0.98 -6.83
C GLN A 312 -18.43 -1.11 -8.35
N VAL A 313 -17.26 -1.39 -8.91
CA VAL A 313 -17.14 -1.76 -10.33
C VAL A 313 -17.60 -3.19 -10.50
N TYR A 314 -18.59 -3.44 -11.36
CA TYR A 314 -19.18 -4.76 -11.55
C TYR A 314 -19.34 -5.09 -13.03
N LYS A 315 -18.82 -6.24 -13.47
CA LYS A 315 -18.95 -6.71 -14.88
C LYS A 315 -18.49 -5.68 -15.91
N GLN A 316 -17.45 -4.93 -15.57
CA GLN A 316 -16.89 -3.86 -16.41
C GLN A 316 -15.39 -4.03 -16.60
N THR A 317 -14.92 -3.63 -17.77
CA THR A 317 -13.51 -3.43 -18.08
C THR A 317 -13.18 -1.95 -18.08
N LEU A 318 -12.27 -1.54 -17.20
CA LEU A 318 -11.82 -0.16 -17.05
C LEU A 318 -10.33 -0.10 -17.33
N ALA A 319 -9.92 0.78 -18.23
CA ALA A 319 -8.52 1.04 -18.50
C ALA A 319 -8.23 2.53 -18.44
N LYS A 320 -7.17 2.88 -17.71
CA LYS A 320 -6.75 4.26 -17.56
C LYS A 320 -5.23 4.34 -17.50
N SER A 321 -4.69 5.14 -18.39
CA SER A 321 -3.37 5.75 -18.26
C SER A 321 -3.57 7.27 -18.26
N SER A 322 -3.04 7.98 -17.26
CA SER A 322 -3.20 9.42 -17.13
C SER A 322 -2.32 9.99 -16.04
N VAL A 323 -1.84 11.22 -16.25
CA VAL A 323 -1.19 12.09 -15.24
C VAL A 323 -2.03 12.22 -13.95
N THR A 324 -3.35 12.06 -14.03
CA THR A 324 -4.22 12.08 -12.83
C THR A 324 -3.99 10.93 -11.86
N LEU A 325 -3.45 9.80 -12.33
CA LEU A 325 -3.09 8.63 -11.52
C LEU A 325 -1.67 8.73 -10.95
N GLU A 326 -0.85 9.62 -11.47
CA GLU A 326 0.55 9.75 -11.06
C GLU A 326 0.69 10.15 -9.60
N ASP A 327 1.53 9.39 -8.89
CA ASP A 327 1.85 9.55 -7.47
C ASP A 327 0.62 9.52 -6.55
N THR A 328 -0.43 8.79 -6.94
CA THR A 328 -1.68 8.72 -6.17
C THR A 328 -1.77 7.47 -5.28
N HIS A 329 -2.40 7.65 -4.11
CA HIS A 329 -2.88 6.54 -3.27
C HIS A 329 -4.22 6.04 -3.81
N MET A 330 -4.21 4.87 -4.45
CA MET A 330 -5.41 4.27 -5.03
C MET A 330 -6.09 3.31 -4.04
N ARG A 331 -7.39 3.51 -3.79
CA ARG A 331 -8.21 2.57 -3.03
C ARG A 331 -9.29 1.98 -3.93
N ILE A 332 -9.20 0.69 -4.20
CA ILE A 332 -10.16 -0.08 -4.99
C ILE A 332 -10.97 -0.97 -4.05
N HIS A 333 -12.29 -0.81 -4.04
CA HIS A 333 -13.14 -1.44 -3.01
C HIS A 333 -14.42 -2.04 -3.58
N ARG A 334 -14.75 -3.27 -3.19
CA ARG A 334 -16.00 -3.97 -3.59
C ARG A 334 -16.17 -4.08 -5.12
N CYS A 335 -15.10 -4.34 -5.85
CA CYS A 335 -15.18 -4.62 -7.29
C CYS A 335 -15.39 -6.12 -7.53
N CYS A 336 -16.21 -6.50 -8.50
CA CYS A 336 -16.55 -7.89 -8.74
C CYS A 336 -16.69 -8.20 -10.24
N GLU A 337 -16.17 -9.35 -10.68
CA GLU A 337 -16.26 -9.79 -12.09
C GLU A 337 -15.74 -8.73 -13.09
N SER A 338 -14.62 -8.08 -12.77
CA SER A 338 -14.13 -6.91 -13.50
C SER A 338 -12.66 -7.00 -13.90
N PHE A 339 -12.31 -6.31 -14.98
CA PHE A 339 -10.93 -6.13 -15.42
C PHE A 339 -10.55 -4.66 -15.27
N ILE A 340 -9.54 -4.37 -14.45
CA ILE A 340 -9.15 -2.99 -14.14
C ILE A 340 -7.66 -2.81 -14.44
N TYR A 341 -7.37 -1.89 -15.36
CA TYR A 341 -6.03 -1.55 -15.83
C TYR A 341 -5.71 -0.11 -15.44
N LEU A 342 -4.73 0.08 -14.56
CA LEU A 342 -4.25 1.39 -14.10
C LEU A 342 -2.78 1.52 -14.49
N LEU A 343 -2.52 1.94 -15.73
CA LEU A 343 -1.21 1.87 -16.37
C LEU A 343 -0.45 3.20 -16.22
N SER A 344 -0.23 3.62 -14.98
CA SER A 344 0.48 4.85 -14.61
C SER A 344 1.31 4.58 -13.34
N PRO A 345 2.37 5.37 -13.06
CA PRO A 345 3.12 5.22 -11.82
C PRO A 345 2.25 5.61 -10.62
N LEU A 346 2.10 4.72 -9.64
CA LEU A 346 1.20 4.88 -8.49
C LEU A 346 2.02 4.99 -7.20
N ARG A 347 1.53 5.77 -6.22
CA ARG A 347 2.20 5.86 -4.90
C ARG A 347 1.96 4.59 -4.09
N SER A 348 0.70 4.21 -3.89
CA SER A 348 0.30 2.96 -3.23
C SER A 348 -1.04 2.47 -3.76
N VAL A 349 -1.34 1.17 -3.65
CA VAL A 349 -2.63 0.61 -4.05
C VAL A 349 -3.21 -0.28 -2.96
N THR A 350 -4.47 -0.08 -2.60
CA THR A 350 -5.22 -0.94 -1.67
C THR A 350 -6.43 -1.53 -2.40
N ILE A 351 -6.47 -2.85 -2.52
CA ILE A 351 -7.54 -3.61 -3.15
C ILE A 351 -8.29 -4.38 -2.06
N GLU A 352 -9.54 -3.98 -1.80
CA GLU A 352 -10.32 -4.43 -0.65
C GLU A 352 -11.68 -5.03 -1.07
N LYS A 353 -12.03 -6.21 -0.54
CA LYS A 353 -13.35 -6.82 -0.74
C LYS A 353 -13.70 -7.07 -2.21
N CYS A 354 -12.70 -7.39 -3.04
CA CYS A 354 -12.88 -7.64 -4.47
C CYS A 354 -12.99 -9.13 -4.79
N ARG A 355 -13.76 -9.50 -5.81
CA ARG A 355 -13.99 -10.91 -6.19
C ARG A 355 -13.93 -11.15 -7.68
N ASN A 356 -13.43 -12.32 -8.11
CA ASN A 356 -13.46 -12.75 -9.52
C ASN A 356 -12.95 -11.68 -10.48
N SER A 357 -11.91 -10.92 -10.10
CA SER A 357 -11.48 -9.72 -10.82
C SER A 357 -9.99 -9.78 -11.17
N THR A 358 -9.61 -9.12 -12.27
CA THR A 358 -8.21 -8.97 -12.68
C THR A 358 -7.78 -7.52 -12.55
N PHE A 359 -6.67 -7.28 -11.86
CA PHE A 359 -6.05 -5.97 -11.70
C PHE A 359 -4.69 -5.96 -12.37
N VAL A 360 -4.49 -5.03 -13.30
CA VAL A 360 -3.21 -4.79 -13.97
C VAL A 360 -2.78 -3.37 -13.61
N LEU A 361 -1.66 -3.26 -12.90
CA LEU A 361 -1.18 -2.00 -12.35
C LEU A 361 0.14 -1.62 -13.01
N GLY A 362 0.33 -0.33 -13.26
CA GLY A 362 1.64 0.26 -13.45
C GLY A 362 2.48 0.16 -12.17
N PRO A 363 3.77 0.55 -12.23
CA PRO A 363 4.69 0.49 -11.10
C PRO A 363 4.15 1.22 -9.87
N VAL A 364 4.14 0.51 -8.73
CA VAL A 364 3.65 1.01 -7.44
C VAL A 364 4.83 1.26 -6.51
N GLN A 365 5.15 2.53 -6.30
CA GLN A 365 6.36 2.98 -5.60
C GLN A 365 6.51 2.41 -4.19
N THR A 366 5.41 2.26 -3.44
CA THR A 366 5.49 1.85 -2.02
C THR A 366 4.94 0.45 -1.77
N VAL A 367 3.63 0.24 -1.90
CA VAL A 367 2.99 -1.02 -1.51
C VAL A 367 1.68 -1.27 -2.25
N VAL A 368 1.44 -2.54 -2.56
CA VAL A 368 0.14 -3.07 -2.95
C VAL A 368 -0.42 -3.92 -1.81
N HIS A 369 -1.61 -3.58 -1.33
CA HIS A 369 -2.35 -4.35 -0.33
C HIS A 369 -3.52 -5.09 -0.99
N LEU A 370 -3.61 -6.40 -0.77
CA LEU A 370 -4.77 -7.21 -1.15
C LEU A 370 -5.44 -7.73 0.11
N HIS A 371 -6.67 -7.24 0.36
CA HIS A 371 -7.39 -7.56 1.59
C HIS A 371 -8.83 -8.03 1.36
N SER A 372 -9.22 -9.13 2.03
CA SER A 372 -10.59 -9.66 1.94
C SER A 372 -11.03 -9.97 0.51
N CYS A 373 -10.10 -10.45 -0.32
CA CYS A 373 -10.32 -10.70 -1.75
C CYS A 373 -10.44 -12.19 -2.06
N ASP A 374 -11.25 -12.55 -3.04
CA ASP A 374 -11.52 -13.93 -3.42
C ASP A 374 -11.41 -14.13 -4.93
N ASN A 375 -10.62 -15.11 -5.37
CA ASN A 375 -10.38 -15.39 -6.79
C ASN A 375 -9.96 -14.15 -7.59
N VAL A 376 -8.94 -13.44 -7.11
CA VAL A 376 -8.40 -12.24 -7.77
C VAL A 376 -7.08 -12.56 -8.48
N LYS A 377 -6.91 -12.06 -9.71
CA LYS A 377 -5.62 -12.02 -10.40
C LYS A 377 -5.03 -10.62 -10.27
N LEU A 378 -3.79 -10.52 -9.78
CA LEU A 378 -3.03 -9.27 -9.69
C LEU A 378 -1.79 -9.36 -10.58
N VAL A 379 -1.56 -8.35 -11.41
CA VAL A 379 -0.36 -8.18 -12.22
C VAL A 379 0.23 -6.80 -11.89
N ALA A 380 1.38 -6.75 -11.22
CA ALA A 380 1.93 -5.49 -10.72
C ALA A 380 3.46 -5.53 -10.55
N VAL A 381 4.09 -4.39 -10.80
CA VAL A 381 5.44 -4.09 -10.31
C VAL A 381 5.27 -3.26 -9.04
N CYS A 382 5.86 -3.64 -7.92
CA CYS A 382 5.69 -2.90 -6.67
C CYS A 382 6.87 -3.06 -5.71
N HIS A 383 7.15 -2.03 -4.90
CA HIS A 383 8.21 -2.14 -3.88
C HIS A 383 7.86 -3.20 -2.81
N ARG A 384 6.61 -3.25 -2.34
CA ARG A 384 6.08 -4.29 -1.46
C ARG A 384 4.72 -4.83 -1.89
N LEU A 385 4.45 -6.09 -1.55
CA LEU A 385 3.13 -6.72 -1.64
C LEU A 385 2.71 -7.25 -0.26
N SER A 386 1.47 -7.00 0.16
CA SER A 386 0.90 -7.50 1.41
C SER A 386 -0.47 -8.15 1.18
N LEU A 387 -0.66 -9.33 1.76
CA LEU A 387 -1.88 -10.15 1.61
C LEU A 387 -2.51 -10.44 2.98
N SER A 388 -3.82 -10.19 3.10
CA SER A 388 -4.57 -10.53 4.32
C SER A 388 -6.00 -10.96 4.01
N SER A 389 -6.44 -12.07 4.59
CA SER A 389 -7.81 -12.59 4.42
C SER A 389 -8.18 -12.84 2.95
N THR A 390 -7.25 -13.38 2.16
CA THR A 390 -7.45 -13.63 0.72
C THR A 390 -7.58 -15.11 0.39
N ASN A 391 -8.35 -15.44 -0.65
CA ASN A 391 -8.56 -16.83 -1.07
C ASN A 391 -8.43 -16.99 -2.59
N GLY A 392 -7.73 -18.03 -3.04
CA GLY A 392 -7.65 -18.41 -4.46
C GLY A 392 -7.06 -17.34 -5.38
N CYS A 393 -6.18 -16.48 -4.87
CA CYS A 393 -5.63 -15.37 -5.63
C CYS A 393 -4.34 -15.77 -6.39
N THR A 394 -4.18 -15.29 -7.62
CA THR A 394 -2.98 -15.48 -8.44
C THR A 394 -2.24 -14.15 -8.62
N LEU A 395 -0.96 -14.11 -8.27
CA LEU A 395 -0.17 -12.88 -8.15
C LEU A 395 1.06 -12.96 -9.06
N HIS A 396 1.04 -12.18 -10.13
CA HIS A 396 2.16 -11.99 -11.06
C HIS A 396 2.90 -10.71 -10.70
N VAL A 397 4.03 -10.83 -10.00
CA VAL A 397 4.66 -9.69 -9.34
C VAL A 397 6.14 -9.59 -9.66
N LEU A 398 6.63 -8.35 -9.79
CA LEU A 398 8.04 -7.98 -9.73
C LEU A 398 8.20 -7.11 -8.49
N THR A 399 9.01 -7.56 -7.53
CA THR A 399 9.20 -6.83 -6.28
C THR A 399 10.59 -7.06 -5.69
N PRO A 400 11.29 -6.00 -5.22
CA PRO A 400 12.60 -6.13 -4.59
C PRO A 400 12.53 -6.71 -3.17
N THR A 401 11.35 -6.74 -2.55
CA THR A 401 11.15 -7.25 -1.20
C THR A 401 10.36 -8.56 -1.21
N ARG A 402 10.37 -9.29 -0.09
CA ARG A 402 9.60 -10.53 0.05
C ARG A 402 8.11 -10.22 0.18
N PRO A 403 7.21 -10.80 -0.65
CA PRO A 403 5.77 -10.64 -0.46
C PRO A 403 5.31 -11.08 0.94
N LEU A 404 4.50 -10.27 1.60
CA LEU A 404 4.05 -10.52 2.96
C LEU A 404 2.73 -11.28 2.97
N ILE A 405 2.71 -12.44 3.62
CA ILE A 405 1.50 -13.22 3.89
C ILE A 405 1.12 -13.02 5.36
N LEU A 406 0.04 -12.28 5.58
CA LEU A 406 -0.54 -12.01 6.89
C LEU A 406 -1.63 -13.04 7.24
N LEU A 407 -2.53 -12.70 8.15
CA LEU A 407 -3.59 -13.59 8.65
C LEU A 407 -4.67 -13.90 7.59
N GLY A 408 -5.16 -15.14 7.58
CA GLY A 408 -6.40 -15.53 6.87
C GLY A 408 -6.26 -15.80 5.36
N ASN A 409 -5.06 -16.06 4.86
CA ASN A 409 -4.83 -16.34 3.43
C ASN A 409 -4.92 -17.84 3.09
N GLN A 410 -5.46 -18.19 1.92
CA GLN A 410 -5.58 -19.57 1.45
C GLN A 410 -5.41 -19.67 -0.08
N ALA A 411 -4.81 -20.77 -0.55
CA ALA A 411 -4.68 -21.10 -1.98
C ALA A 411 -4.07 -19.96 -2.83
N ILE A 412 -3.03 -19.30 -2.32
CA ILE A 412 -2.34 -18.22 -3.02
C ILE A 412 -1.37 -18.80 -4.04
N THR A 413 -1.35 -18.27 -5.26
CA THR A 413 -0.39 -18.69 -6.30
C THR A 413 0.48 -17.51 -6.69
N PHE A 414 1.79 -17.62 -6.45
CA PHE A 414 2.78 -16.63 -6.90
C PHE A 414 3.38 -17.01 -8.25
N ALA A 415 3.64 -16.02 -9.08
CA ALA A 415 4.21 -16.18 -10.40
C ALA A 415 5.08 -14.96 -10.76
N PRO A 416 6.05 -15.10 -11.68
CA PRO A 416 6.80 -13.95 -12.14
C PRO A 416 5.87 -12.98 -12.87
N PHE A 417 6.20 -11.70 -12.79
CA PHE A 417 5.60 -10.68 -13.63
C PHE A 417 5.73 -11.06 -15.11
N HIS A 418 4.66 -10.85 -15.89
CA HIS A 418 4.49 -11.53 -17.18
C HIS A 418 3.85 -10.67 -18.27
N THR A 419 3.97 -9.35 -18.16
CA THR A 419 3.37 -8.42 -19.12
C THR A 419 4.30 -7.26 -19.37
N HIS A 420 3.96 -6.43 -20.36
CA HIS A 420 4.55 -5.13 -20.57
C HIS A 420 3.48 -4.19 -21.14
N TYR A 421 3.71 -2.90 -20.98
CA TYR A 421 3.04 -1.87 -21.77
C TYR A 421 4.09 -0.84 -22.20
N PRO A 422 3.87 -0.10 -23.30
CA PRO A 422 4.90 0.74 -23.93
C PRO A 422 5.65 1.73 -23.01
N MET A 423 4.99 2.29 -22.00
CA MET A 423 5.58 3.23 -21.01
C MET A 423 6.15 2.56 -19.74
N LEU A 424 6.23 1.23 -19.69
CA LEU A 424 6.47 0.53 -18.42
C LEU A 424 7.86 0.83 -17.83
N GLU A 425 8.92 0.79 -18.63
CA GLU A 425 10.28 1.04 -18.13
C GLU A 425 10.48 2.49 -17.67
N ASP A 426 9.90 3.47 -18.38
CA ASP A 426 9.89 4.87 -17.94
C ASP A 426 9.16 5.02 -16.59
N HIS A 427 7.98 4.42 -16.45
CA HIS A 427 7.24 4.45 -15.19
C HIS A 427 8.01 3.73 -14.06
N MET A 428 8.79 2.69 -14.36
CA MET A 428 9.65 1.99 -13.39
C MET A 428 10.80 2.89 -12.93
N GLY A 429 11.47 3.58 -13.87
CA GLY A 429 12.51 4.56 -13.56
C GLY A 429 12.00 5.68 -12.66
N ARG A 430 10.85 6.28 -13.01
CA ARG A 430 10.20 7.34 -12.22
C ARG A 430 9.81 6.93 -10.80
N THR A 431 9.50 5.65 -10.59
CA THR A 431 9.12 5.13 -9.26
C THR A 431 10.30 4.56 -8.48
N GLY A 432 11.51 4.56 -9.06
CA GLY A 432 12.70 3.99 -8.45
C GLY A 432 12.64 2.47 -8.29
N LEU A 433 11.94 1.78 -9.22
CA LEU A 433 11.78 0.32 -9.20
C LEU A 433 12.64 -0.33 -10.29
N ALA A 434 13.67 -1.05 -9.87
CA ALA A 434 14.52 -1.83 -10.76
C ALA A 434 13.92 -3.22 -11.03
N THR A 435 14.47 -3.91 -12.03
CA THR A 435 14.12 -5.31 -12.36
C THR A 435 14.80 -6.32 -11.43
N VAL A 436 15.85 -5.90 -10.74
CA VAL A 436 16.59 -6.67 -9.73
C VAL A 436 16.89 -5.78 -8.51
N PRO A 437 16.92 -6.33 -7.28
CA PRO A 437 16.56 -7.70 -6.92
C PRO A 437 15.07 -7.99 -7.17
N ASN A 438 14.72 -9.27 -7.33
CA ASN A 438 13.33 -9.68 -7.57
C ASN A 438 12.99 -10.92 -6.73
N ASN A 439 12.22 -10.71 -5.66
CA ASN A 439 11.95 -11.66 -4.58
C ASN A 439 10.51 -12.19 -4.58
N TRP A 440 9.83 -12.16 -5.73
CA TRP A 440 8.43 -12.58 -5.89
C TRP A 440 8.15 -14.03 -5.47
N ASP A 441 9.15 -14.91 -5.54
CA ASP A 441 9.08 -16.35 -5.24
C ASP A 441 9.46 -16.72 -3.80
N ASN A 442 9.87 -15.73 -2.99
CA ASN A 442 10.28 -15.91 -1.60
C ASN A 442 9.37 -15.16 -0.61
N PRO A 443 8.07 -15.49 -0.53
CA PRO A 443 7.16 -14.82 0.40
C PRO A 443 7.52 -15.07 1.87
N MET A 444 7.18 -14.12 2.73
CA MET A 444 7.36 -14.18 4.18
C MET A 444 6.02 -14.33 4.88
N ILE A 445 5.84 -15.41 5.64
CA ILE A 445 4.66 -15.61 6.51
C ILE A 445 4.93 -14.89 7.83
N VAL A 446 4.21 -13.81 8.09
CA VAL A 446 4.44 -12.95 9.28
C VAL A 446 3.72 -13.49 10.51
N CYS A 447 2.52 -14.07 10.33
CA CYS A 447 1.75 -14.67 11.41
C CYS A 447 1.73 -16.20 11.27
N LYS A 448 2.55 -16.89 12.07
CA LYS A 448 2.66 -18.35 12.07
C LYS A 448 1.56 -19.05 12.89
N GLU A 449 0.79 -18.31 13.68
CA GLU A 449 -0.28 -18.86 14.52
C GLU A 449 -1.38 -19.46 13.62
N ASN A 450 -1.62 -20.77 13.75
CA ASN A 450 -2.62 -21.57 13.03
C ASN A 450 -2.36 -21.86 11.54
N CYS A 451 -1.13 -21.72 11.03
CA CYS A 451 -0.78 -22.13 9.67
C CYS A 451 -0.27 -23.59 9.60
N ASP A 452 -1.17 -24.57 9.71
CA ASP A 452 -0.88 -26.00 9.48
C ASP A 452 -0.95 -26.41 7.99
N ARG A 453 -1.16 -25.45 7.08
CA ARG A 453 -1.43 -25.70 5.65
C ARG A 453 -0.46 -24.91 4.76
N GLU A 454 -0.12 -25.47 3.60
CA GLU A 454 0.55 -24.73 2.52
C GLU A 454 -0.36 -23.56 2.07
N VAL A 455 -0.05 -22.36 2.56
CA VAL A 455 -0.85 -21.14 2.28
C VAL A 455 -0.69 -20.70 0.83
N PHE A 456 0.49 -20.93 0.26
CA PHE A 456 0.83 -20.51 -1.08
C PHE A 456 1.59 -21.60 -1.86
N ARG A 457 1.59 -21.46 -3.18
CA ARG A 457 2.40 -22.24 -4.11
C ARG A 457 2.97 -21.34 -5.20
N LEU A 458 3.99 -21.81 -5.92
CA LEU A 458 4.45 -21.16 -7.15
C LEU A 458 3.67 -21.72 -8.34
N LEU A 459 3.35 -20.86 -9.32
CA LEU A 459 2.67 -21.28 -10.54
C LEU A 459 3.58 -22.23 -11.35
N PRO A 460 3.13 -23.43 -11.72
CA PRO A 460 3.93 -24.30 -12.57
C PRO A 460 4.26 -23.63 -13.90
N SER A 461 5.51 -23.75 -14.37
CA SER A 461 5.94 -23.15 -15.63
C SER A 461 5.16 -23.66 -16.85
N SER A 462 4.61 -24.88 -16.76
CA SER A 462 3.71 -25.45 -17.77
C SER A 462 2.38 -24.73 -17.89
N GLU A 463 1.91 -24.07 -16.82
CA GLU A 463 0.64 -23.33 -16.78
C GLU A 463 0.83 -21.83 -17.03
N PHE A 464 2.07 -21.38 -17.17
CA PHE A 464 2.40 -19.97 -17.36
C PHE A 464 2.12 -19.49 -18.79
N TYR A 465 1.46 -18.35 -18.90
CA TYR A 465 1.23 -17.62 -20.16
C TYR A 465 1.53 -16.14 -19.95
N PRO A 466 2.18 -15.46 -20.92
CA PRO A 466 2.31 -14.01 -20.90
C PRO A 466 0.93 -13.36 -20.96
N PHE A 467 0.78 -12.23 -20.28
CA PHE A 467 -0.44 -11.44 -20.31
C PHE A 467 -0.29 -10.29 -21.29
N VAL A 468 -1.29 -10.11 -22.15
CA VAL A 468 -1.33 -9.04 -23.14
C VAL A 468 -2.21 -7.90 -22.62
N VAL A 469 -1.66 -6.69 -22.60
CA VAL A 469 -2.42 -5.47 -22.37
C VAL A 469 -3.17 -5.12 -23.66
N PRO A 470 -4.51 -5.13 -23.68
CA PRO A 470 -5.29 -5.04 -24.92
C PRO A 470 -5.52 -3.59 -25.38
N PHE A 471 -4.59 -2.67 -25.09
CA PHE A 471 -4.73 -1.25 -25.41
C PHE A 471 -3.50 -0.76 -26.16
N GLU A 472 -3.74 0.03 -27.20
CA GLU A 472 -2.69 0.76 -27.89
C GLU A 472 -2.21 1.94 -27.03
N MET A 473 -0.90 2.08 -26.89
CA MET A 473 -0.23 3.14 -26.14
C MET A 473 1.07 3.49 -26.86
N GLU A 474 1.54 4.73 -26.69
CA GLU A 474 2.86 5.15 -27.16
C GLU A 474 3.93 4.81 -26.11
N GLY A 475 5.14 4.45 -26.55
CA GLY A 475 6.29 4.14 -25.71
C GLY A 475 7.20 3.07 -26.32
N ASP A 476 8.36 2.82 -25.70
CA ASP A 476 9.45 2.04 -26.29
C ASP A 476 9.57 0.60 -25.72
N THR A 477 8.91 0.30 -24.60
CA THR A 477 8.98 -1.02 -23.99
C THR A 477 8.19 -2.05 -24.81
N THR A 478 8.87 -3.06 -25.33
CA THR A 478 8.29 -4.12 -26.19
C THR A 478 8.40 -5.53 -25.62
N GLU A 479 9.05 -5.68 -24.47
CA GLU A 479 9.26 -6.95 -23.79
C GLU A 479 9.06 -6.82 -22.28
N ILE A 480 9.03 -7.97 -21.58
CA ILE A 480 8.84 -8.00 -20.13
C ILE A 480 10.14 -7.49 -19.48
N PRO A 481 10.11 -6.37 -18.72
CA PRO A 481 11.32 -5.83 -18.11
C PRO A 481 11.97 -6.85 -17.17
N GLY A 482 13.28 -7.06 -17.34
CA GLY A 482 14.05 -8.06 -16.58
C GLY A 482 13.88 -9.50 -17.09
N GLY A 483 13.04 -9.73 -18.09
CA GLY A 483 12.78 -11.05 -18.66
C GLY A 483 12.05 -11.99 -17.70
N LEU A 484 12.07 -13.28 -18.05
CA LEU A 484 11.44 -14.33 -17.25
C LEU A 484 12.49 -15.25 -16.63
N PRO A 485 12.22 -15.84 -15.45
CA PRO A 485 13.11 -16.83 -14.88
C PRO A 485 13.31 -18.01 -15.84
N PRO A 486 14.49 -18.66 -15.87
CA PRO A 486 14.85 -19.63 -16.91
C PRO A 486 13.85 -20.77 -17.12
N ALA A 487 13.24 -21.26 -16.04
CA ALA A 487 12.24 -22.32 -16.11
C ALA A 487 10.97 -21.91 -16.87
N TYR A 488 10.50 -20.68 -16.66
CA TYR A 488 9.33 -20.12 -17.36
C TYR A 488 9.68 -19.77 -18.80
N GLN A 489 10.84 -19.16 -19.05
CA GLN A 489 11.32 -18.87 -20.39
C GLN A 489 11.43 -20.14 -21.24
N LYS A 490 12.03 -21.20 -20.69
CA LYS A 490 12.14 -22.50 -21.36
C LYS A 490 10.76 -23.09 -21.71
N ALA A 491 9.79 -23.00 -20.79
CA ALA A 491 8.44 -23.50 -21.03
C ALA A 491 7.74 -22.73 -22.18
N LEU A 492 7.94 -21.41 -22.27
CA LEU A 492 7.45 -20.60 -23.39
C LEU A 492 8.11 -20.97 -24.71
N SER A 493 9.44 -21.06 -24.76
CA SER A 493 10.16 -21.43 -25.98
C SER A 493 9.75 -22.81 -26.50
N GLN A 494 9.52 -23.78 -25.59
CA GLN A 494 8.99 -25.09 -25.95
C GLN A 494 7.56 -25.03 -26.52
N ARG A 495 6.73 -24.12 -26.01
CA ARG A 495 5.37 -23.91 -26.52
C ARG A 495 5.39 -23.23 -27.89
N GLU A 496 6.20 -22.20 -28.08
CA GLU A 496 6.40 -21.55 -29.38
C GLU A 496 6.92 -22.53 -30.43
N GLN A 497 7.87 -23.38 -30.06
CA GLN A 497 8.38 -24.42 -30.96
C GLN A 497 7.27 -25.40 -31.37
N ARG A 498 6.40 -25.81 -30.43
CA ARG A 498 5.23 -26.65 -30.77
C ARG A 498 4.26 -25.95 -31.72
N ILE A 499 4.03 -24.65 -31.54
CA ILE A 499 3.18 -23.85 -32.44
C ILE A 499 3.81 -23.79 -33.84
N ARG A 500 5.12 -23.54 -33.94
CA ARG A 500 5.84 -23.51 -35.23
C ARG A 500 5.80 -24.86 -35.94
N ILE A 501 6.01 -25.95 -35.21
CA ILE A 501 5.89 -27.32 -35.76
C ILE A 501 4.48 -27.54 -36.27
N TRP A 502 3.45 -27.19 -35.49
CA TRP A 502 2.05 -27.35 -35.90
C TRP A 502 1.70 -26.53 -37.15
N GLN A 503 2.13 -25.26 -37.22
CA GLN A 503 1.95 -24.41 -38.41
C GLN A 503 2.63 -25.01 -39.64
N LYS A 504 3.84 -25.55 -39.49
CA LYS A 504 4.55 -26.25 -40.55
C LYS A 504 3.79 -27.50 -41.01
N THR A 505 3.34 -28.34 -40.08
CA THR A 505 2.52 -29.53 -40.38
C THR A 505 1.24 -29.17 -41.14
N VAL A 506 0.53 -28.10 -40.73
CA VAL A 506 -0.68 -27.64 -41.44
C VAL A 506 -0.36 -27.14 -42.85
N LYS A 507 0.78 -26.46 -43.03
CA LYS A 507 1.24 -25.99 -44.34
C LYS A 507 1.63 -27.14 -45.28
N GLU A 508 2.29 -28.16 -44.73
CA GLU A 508 2.75 -29.36 -45.45
C GLU A 508 1.64 -30.38 -45.71
N ALA A 509 0.51 -30.31 -45.00
CA ALA A 509 -0.62 -31.19 -45.20
C ALA A 509 -1.39 -30.98 -46.52
N GLU A 510 -0.99 -30.01 -47.36
CA GLU A 510 -1.55 -29.72 -48.69
C GLU A 510 -3.09 -29.68 -48.75
N LEU A 511 -3.72 -29.20 -47.68
CA LEU A 511 -5.18 -29.22 -47.54
C LEU A 511 -5.87 -28.49 -48.69
N THR A 512 -6.87 -29.14 -49.28
CA THR A 512 -7.77 -28.53 -50.27
C THR A 512 -8.53 -27.34 -49.68
N LYS A 513 -9.08 -26.46 -50.52
CA LYS A 513 -9.87 -25.29 -50.05
C LYS A 513 -11.01 -25.70 -49.09
N ASN A 514 -11.70 -26.81 -49.37
CA ASN A 514 -12.78 -27.31 -48.51
C ASN A 514 -12.27 -27.89 -47.19
N GLN A 515 -11.15 -28.61 -47.20
CA GLN A 515 -10.53 -29.12 -45.98
C GLN A 515 -9.97 -28.00 -45.11
N ARG A 516 -9.39 -26.94 -45.69
CA ARG A 516 -8.94 -25.75 -44.95
C ARG A 516 -10.10 -25.05 -44.24
N LYS A 517 -11.23 -24.86 -44.92
CA LYS A 517 -12.45 -24.30 -44.30
C LYS A 517 -12.95 -25.17 -43.15
N THR A 518 -12.99 -26.49 -43.34
CA THR A 518 -13.42 -27.43 -42.31
C THR A 518 -12.49 -27.41 -41.09
N PHE A 519 -11.18 -27.41 -41.34
CA PHE A 519 -10.16 -27.33 -40.29
C PHE A 519 -10.26 -26.02 -39.51
N GLN A 520 -10.41 -24.90 -40.20
CA GLN A 520 -10.60 -23.59 -39.57
C GLN A 520 -11.83 -23.58 -38.66
N MET A 521 -12.98 -24.09 -39.12
CA MET A 521 -14.18 -24.19 -38.27
C MET A 521 -13.93 -25.04 -37.02
N LEU A 522 -13.20 -26.15 -37.12
CA LEU A 522 -12.86 -26.99 -35.97
C LEU A 522 -11.95 -26.27 -34.97
N VAL A 523 -10.95 -25.54 -35.46
CA VAL A 523 -10.05 -24.73 -34.61
C VAL A 523 -10.82 -23.61 -33.92
N GLU A 524 -11.67 -22.89 -34.65
CA GLU A 524 -12.53 -21.83 -34.11
C GLU A 524 -13.49 -22.37 -33.05
N ASN A 525 -14.14 -23.51 -33.30
CA ASN A 525 -15.00 -24.16 -32.31
C ASN A 525 -14.22 -24.57 -31.05
N LYS A 526 -13.04 -25.16 -31.21
CA LYS A 526 -12.18 -25.53 -30.06
C LYS A 526 -11.69 -24.30 -29.28
N PHE A 527 -11.37 -23.23 -29.98
CA PHE A 527 -10.99 -21.97 -29.36
C PHE A 527 -12.17 -21.34 -28.60
N TYR A 528 -13.38 -21.39 -29.16
CA TYR A 528 -14.60 -20.92 -28.49
C TYR A 528 -14.94 -21.74 -27.25
N GLU A 529 -14.87 -23.08 -27.33
CA GLU A 529 -14.99 -23.97 -26.16
C GLU A 529 -13.98 -23.57 -25.08
N TRP A 530 -12.72 -23.34 -25.47
CA TRP A 530 -11.67 -22.91 -24.56
C TRP A 530 -11.99 -21.55 -23.90
N LEU A 531 -12.43 -20.55 -24.67
CA LEU A 531 -12.80 -19.22 -24.14
C LEU A 531 -13.94 -19.27 -23.11
N VAL A 532 -14.89 -20.20 -23.30
CA VAL A 532 -15.99 -20.43 -22.36
C VAL A 532 -15.46 -21.13 -21.10
N HIS A 533 -14.65 -22.18 -21.25
CA HIS A 533 -14.09 -22.92 -20.12
C HIS A 533 -13.14 -22.07 -19.24
N THR A 534 -12.39 -21.14 -19.83
CA THR A 534 -11.46 -20.28 -19.08
C THR A 534 -12.09 -18.99 -18.54
N GLY A 535 -13.33 -18.67 -18.93
CA GLY A 535 -13.97 -17.39 -18.61
C GLY A 535 -13.41 -16.19 -19.37
N SER A 536 -12.40 -16.38 -20.24
CA SER A 536 -11.79 -15.31 -21.06
C SER A 536 -12.77 -14.66 -22.04
N ARG A 537 -13.88 -15.32 -22.35
CA ARG A 537 -14.96 -14.75 -23.16
C ARG A 537 -15.49 -13.43 -22.60
N GLN A 538 -15.71 -13.35 -21.29
CA GLN A 538 -16.26 -12.13 -20.68
C GLN A 538 -15.34 -10.93 -20.90
N GLN A 539 -14.02 -11.15 -20.85
CA GLN A 539 -13.03 -10.13 -21.13
C GLN A 539 -13.14 -9.64 -22.58
N LEU A 540 -13.20 -10.55 -23.55
CA LEU A 540 -13.33 -10.21 -24.97
C LEU A 540 -14.64 -9.46 -25.24
N ASP A 541 -15.77 -9.97 -24.76
CA ASP A 541 -17.09 -9.34 -24.94
C ASP A 541 -17.10 -7.91 -24.35
N SER A 542 -16.36 -7.68 -23.27
CA SER A 542 -16.22 -6.36 -22.63
C SER A 542 -15.20 -5.41 -23.28
N LEU A 543 -14.37 -5.90 -24.21
CA LEU A 543 -13.39 -5.11 -24.97
C LEU A 543 -13.91 -4.73 -26.36
N VAL A 544 -14.92 -5.45 -26.88
CA VAL A 544 -15.56 -5.12 -28.16
C VAL A 544 -16.39 -3.85 -27.99
N LEU A 545 -15.93 -2.75 -28.60
CA LEU A 545 -16.71 -1.52 -28.71
C LEU A 545 -18.04 -1.83 -29.45
N PRO A 546 -19.20 -1.32 -29.00
CA PRO A 546 -20.40 -1.32 -29.83
C PRO A 546 -20.06 -0.64 -31.16
N ALA A 547 -20.42 -1.27 -32.29
CA ALA A 547 -20.23 -0.67 -33.60
C ALA A 547 -20.81 0.75 -33.59
N ALA A 548 -20.00 1.74 -33.97
CA ALA A 548 -20.32 3.16 -33.89
C ALA A 548 -21.72 3.45 -34.46
N GLY A 549 -22.72 3.55 -33.58
CA GLY A 549 -24.06 3.97 -33.92
C GLY A 549 -24.03 5.48 -34.16
N SER A 550 -24.15 5.88 -35.42
CA SER A 550 -24.57 7.19 -35.92
C SER A 550 -24.11 8.42 -35.12
N LYS A 551 -23.20 9.20 -35.72
CA LYS A 551 -23.02 10.62 -35.43
C LYS A 551 -24.38 11.30 -35.18
N GLN A 552 -24.66 11.70 -33.95
CA GLN A 552 -25.59 12.80 -33.68
C GLN A 552 -24.79 14.00 -33.20
N ALA A 553 -25.09 15.12 -33.84
CA ALA A 553 -24.32 16.35 -33.87
C ALA A 553 -24.16 17.00 -32.50
N ALA A 554 -23.09 17.78 -32.40
CA ALA A 554 -22.82 18.71 -31.32
C ALA A 554 -24.02 19.62 -31.03
N GLY A 555 -24.30 19.79 -29.74
CA GLY A 555 -25.15 20.81 -29.14
C GLY A 555 -24.65 21.08 -27.73
#